data_AF-A0ABD0QMP9-F1
#
_entry.id   AF-A0ABD0QMP9-F1
#
_cell.length_a   1.000
_cell.length_b   1.000
_cell.length_c   1.000
_cell.angle_alpha   90.00
_cell.angle_beta   90.00
_cell.angle_gamma   90.00
#
_symmetry.space_group_name_H-M   'P 1'
#
loop_
_entity.id
_entity.type
_entity.pdbx_description
1 polymer ?
#
loop_
_entity_poly.entity_id
_entity_poly.type
_entity_poly.pdbx_seq_one_letter_code
_entity_poly.pdbx_strand_id
1 'polypeptide(L)'
;GYEGERNPQNAKKSMQNSKAGLDSNMNKKKKKKKAVIIEEGPMIPYHFTVSTGDDRDASTTSRVYVIIMGPNDLETERLWLDLTDGKTCFVAGGMEHFMCYGLDVGEIKRVE
;
A
#
# COMPACT_ATOMS: atom_id res chain seq x y z
N GLY A 1 29.19 -3.06 6.93
CA GLY A 1 29.69 -2.59 8.24
C GLY A 1 28.91 -3.33 9.31
N TYR A 2 29.60 -3.82 10.33
CA TYR A 2 29.06 -4.66 11.40
C TYR A 2 28.14 -3.88 12.35
N GLU A 3 26.98 -4.46 12.70
CA GLU A 3 25.96 -3.91 13.62
C GLU A 3 26.39 -4.03 15.08
N GLY A 4 26.16 -2.96 15.85
CA GLY A 4 26.48 -2.92 17.28
C GLY A 4 25.24 -3.07 18.15
N GLU A 5 25.21 -4.10 18.99
CA GLU A 5 24.40 -4.09 20.21
C GLU A 5 25.29 -4.24 21.43
N ARG A 6 25.11 -3.33 22.41
CA ARG A 6 25.47 -3.57 23.82
C ARG A 6 24.37 -3.05 24.74
N ASN A 7 23.65 -4.04 25.28
CA ASN A 7 22.66 -4.07 26.35
C ASN A 7 23.02 -3.23 27.60
N PRO A 8 22.03 -2.70 28.35
CA PRO A 8 22.23 -1.69 29.39
C PRO A 8 22.21 -2.29 30.80
N GLN A 9 23.37 -2.39 31.45
CA GLN A 9 23.42 -2.56 32.90
C GLN A 9 24.57 -1.76 33.51
N ASN A 10 24.23 -1.06 34.60
CA ASN A 10 25.06 -0.30 35.55
C ASN A 10 25.38 1.16 35.26
N ALA A 11 24.54 2.06 35.81
CA ALA A 11 24.99 2.96 36.88
C ALA A 11 23.79 3.51 37.66
N LYS A 12 23.69 3.13 38.93
CA LYS A 12 22.75 3.69 39.94
C LYS A 12 23.27 5.05 40.44
N LYS A 13 22.35 5.97 40.75
CA LYS A 13 22.35 7.07 41.77
C LYS A 13 21.78 8.35 41.15
N SER A 14 21.02 9.21 41.81
CA SER A 14 20.21 9.22 43.03
C SER A 14 19.44 10.56 42.95
N MET A 15 18.17 10.53 43.32
CA MET A 15 17.26 11.65 43.58
C MET A 15 17.93 12.97 44.05
N GLN A 16 17.64 14.12 43.39
CA GLN A 16 17.10 15.34 44.04
C GLN A 16 16.78 16.49 43.05
N ASN A 17 15.59 17.09 43.24
CA ASN A 17 15.15 18.46 42.91
C ASN A 17 15.78 19.24 41.74
N SER A 18 14.96 19.53 40.72
CA SER A 18 14.78 20.90 40.22
C SER A 18 13.50 21.02 39.40
N LYS A 19 12.75 22.09 39.67
CA LYS A 19 11.52 22.52 39.02
C LYS A 19 11.94 23.56 37.98
N ALA A 20 11.76 23.34 36.67
CA ALA A 20 11.61 24.39 35.63
C ALA A 20 11.64 23.82 34.19
N GLY A 21 10.83 24.44 33.31
CA GLY A 21 10.75 24.22 31.85
C GLY A 21 9.55 23.33 31.50
N LEU A 22 8.35 23.79 31.15
CA LEU A 22 7.90 24.84 30.21
C LEU A 22 8.43 24.69 28.78
N ASP A 23 7.94 23.65 28.10
CA ASP A 23 7.75 23.62 26.65
C ASP A 23 6.66 22.59 26.27
N SER A 24 5.41 22.93 26.54
CA SER A 24 4.26 22.23 25.93
C SER A 24 4.11 22.65 24.46
N ASN A 25 5.02 22.19 23.59
CA ASN A 25 4.84 22.31 22.14
C ASN A 25 4.11 21.09 21.58
N MET A 26 2.80 21.02 21.84
CA MET A 26 1.92 20.03 21.20
C MET A 26 1.52 20.54 19.81
N ASN A 27 2.41 20.46 18.83
CA ASN A 27 1.99 20.50 17.43
C ASN A 27 1.52 19.12 16.97
N LYS A 28 0.40 18.64 17.54
CA LYS A 28 -0.38 17.58 16.92
C LYS A 28 -1.03 18.18 15.68
N LYS A 29 -0.30 18.22 14.56
CA LYS A 29 -0.89 18.28 13.22
C LYS A 29 -1.82 17.07 13.13
N LYS A 30 -3.09 17.29 13.45
CA LYS A 30 -4.18 16.37 13.17
C LYS A 30 -4.25 16.26 11.66
N LYS A 31 -3.46 15.34 11.10
CA LYS A 31 -3.65 14.84 9.75
C LYS A 31 -5.06 14.27 9.77
N LYS A 32 -6.02 15.05 9.26
CA LYS A 32 -7.39 14.58 9.03
C LYS A 32 -7.22 13.32 8.21
N LYS A 33 -7.38 12.15 8.84
CA LYS A 33 -7.63 10.92 8.10
C LYS A 33 -8.91 11.23 7.35
N LYS A 34 -8.83 11.37 6.02
CA LYS A 34 -10.03 11.35 5.18
C LYS A 34 -10.79 10.10 5.62
N ALA A 35 -11.99 10.29 6.14
CA ALA A 35 -12.89 9.18 6.39
C ALA A 35 -13.10 8.53 5.02
N VAL A 36 -12.65 7.28 4.88
CA VAL A 36 -12.98 6.46 3.72
C VAL A 36 -14.48 6.25 3.83
N ILE A 37 -15.24 7.01 3.05
CA ILE A 37 -16.65 6.75 2.82
C ILE A 37 -16.61 5.50 1.96
N ILE A 38 -16.93 4.35 2.55
CA ILE A 38 -17.13 3.11 1.80
C ILE A 38 -18.44 3.36 1.05
N GLU A 39 -18.34 3.82 -0.20
CA GLU A 39 -19.51 3.93 -1.05
C GLU A 39 -19.99 2.51 -1.32
N GLU A 40 -21.09 2.11 -0.69
CA GLU A 40 -21.68 0.77 -0.84
C GLU A 40 -22.36 0.67 -2.22
N GLY A 41 -21.55 0.44 -3.25
CA GLY A 41 -21.98 0.15 -4.61
C GLY A 41 -21.93 -1.36 -4.94
N PRO A 42 -22.52 -1.77 -6.07
CA PRO A 42 -22.48 -3.17 -6.51
C PRO A 42 -21.04 -3.60 -6.81
N MET A 43 -20.71 -4.86 -6.53
CA MET A 43 -19.45 -5.46 -6.99
C MET A 43 -19.64 -6.07 -8.38
N ILE A 44 -18.78 -5.68 -9.32
CA ILE A 44 -18.81 -6.15 -10.72
C ILE A 44 -17.51 -6.87 -11.08
N PRO A 45 -17.54 -7.80 -12.06
CA PRO A 45 -16.33 -8.44 -12.55
C PRO A 45 -15.54 -7.49 -13.48
N TYR A 46 -14.27 -7.29 -13.17
CA TYR A 46 -13.29 -6.62 -14.02
C TYR A 46 -12.37 -7.64 -14.68
N HIS A 47 -12.13 -7.48 -15.99
CA HIS A 47 -11.18 -8.26 -16.76
C HIS A 47 -9.91 -7.45 -17.03
N PHE A 48 -8.78 -7.90 -16.51
CA PHE A 48 -7.48 -7.28 -16.74
C PHE A 48 -6.68 -8.11 -17.73
N THR A 49 -6.03 -7.42 -18.67
CA THR A 49 -4.96 -8.00 -19.49
C THR A 49 -3.70 -7.20 -19.22
N VAL A 50 -2.70 -7.85 -18.62
CA VAL A 50 -1.42 -7.24 -18.28
C VAL A 50 -0.39 -7.73 -19.27
N SER A 51 0.32 -6.80 -19.90
CA SER A 51 1.47 -7.09 -20.76
C SER A 51 2.71 -6.61 -20.05
N THR A 52 3.63 -7.52 -19.76
CA THR A 52 4.92 -7.17 -19.17
C THR A 52 5.88 -6.80 -20.30
N GLY A 53 6.63 -5.70 -20.14
CA GLY A 53 7.60 -5.27 -21.14
C GLY A 53 8.65 -6.35 -21.45
N ASP A 54 9.27 -6.28 -22.62
CA ASP A 54 10.31 -7.22 -23.06
C ASP A 54 11.74 -6.69 -22.81
N ASP A 55 11.85 -5.55 -22.11
CA ASP A 55 13.13 -5.00 -21.72
C ASP A 55 13.86 -5.91 -20.72
N ARG A 56 15.18 -5.76 -20.69
CA ARG A 56 16.02 -6.47 -19.73
C ARG A 56 15.56 -6.15 -18.30
N ASP A 57 15.38 -7.20 -17.49
CA ASP A 57 14.95 -7.12 -16.10
C ASP A 57 13.50 -6.60 -15.89
N ALA A 58 12.63 -6.72 -16.91
CA ALA A 58 11.21 -6.34 -16.82
C ALA A 58 10.32 -7.33 -16.02
N SER A 59 10.79 -8.56 -15.77
CA SER A 59 10.06 -9.57 -15.00
C SER A 59 9.93 -9.19 -13.52
N THR A 60 8.85 -9.61 -12.86
CA THR A 60 8.67 -9.42 -11.41
C THR A 60 8.01 -10.61 -10.72
N THR A 61 8.54 -10.99 -9.55
CA THR A 61 7.95 -11.96 -8.62
C THR A 61 7.10 -11.30 -7.53
N SER A 62 6.98 -9.97 -7.57
CA SER A 62 6.21 -9.22 -6.57
C SER A 62 4.72 -9.47 -6.74
N ARG A 63 3.97 -9.40 -5.65
CA ARG A 63 2.51 -9.47 -5.70
C ARG A 63 1.95 -8.13 -6.20
N VAL A 64 1.31 -8.16 -7.36
CA VAL A 64 0.74 -6.97 -8.03
C VAL A 64 -0.73 -6.80 -7.63
N TYR A 65 -1.17 -5.55 -7.51
CA TYR A 65 -2.57 -5.19 -7.35
C TYR A 65 -2.92 -4.03 -8.27
N VAL A 66 -4.21 -3.82 -8.48
CA VAL A 66 -4.76 -2.70 -9.25
C VAL A 66 -5.77 -1.94 -8.40
N ILE A 67 -5.78 -0.62 -8.52
CA ILE A 67 -6.84 0.25 -8.01
C ILE A 67 -7.45 0.99 -9.19
N ILE A 68 -8.76 0.87 -9.37
CA ILE A 68 -9.50 1.59 -10.40
C ILE A 68 -10.14 2.82 -9.75
N MET A 69 -9.91 4.00 -10.32
CA MET A 69 -10.50 5.26 -9.90
C MET A 69 -11.49 5.76 -10.94
N GLY A 70 -12.70 6.07 -10.51
CA GLY A 70 -13.76 6.69 -11.28
C GLY A 70 -13.96 8.18 -10.96
N PRO A 71 -15.10 8.78 -11.35
CA PRO A 71 -15.42 10.16 -11.03
C PRO A 71 -15.58 10.39 -9.51
N ASN A 72 -15.41 11.64 -9.07
CA ASN A 72 -15.55 12.07 -7.66
C ASN A 72 -14.61 11.39 -6.67
N ASP A 73 -13.43 10.95 -7.12
CA ASP A 73 -12.46 10.19 -6.32
C ASP A 73 -13.02 8.85 -5.79
N LEU A 74 -14.05 8.28 -6.46
CA LEU A 74 -14.52 6.93 -6.17
C LEU A 74 -13.46 5.91 -6.62
N GLU A 75 -13.00 5.08 -5.70
CA GLU A 75 -11.95 4.09 -5.96
C GLU A 75 -12.40 2.68 -5.55
N THR A 76 -11.91 1.68 -6.27
CA THR A 76 -12.02 0.30 -5.82
C THR A 76 -11.10 0.04 -4.63
N GLU A 77 -11.33 -1.04 -3.91
CA GLU A 77 -10.29 -1.63 -3.07
C GLU A 77 -9.11 -2.16 -3.90
N ARG A 78 -8.06 -2.66 -3.22
CA ARG A 78 -6.91 -3.28 -3.89
C ARG A 78 -7.32 -4.60 -4.52
N LEU A 79 -7.41 -4.62 -5.85
CA LEU A 79 -7.70 -5.80 -6.63
C LEU A 79 -6.41 -6.57 -6.88
N TRP A 80 -6.20 -7.68 -6.16
CA TRP A 80 -4.99 -8.48 -6.28
C TRP A 80 -4.99 -9.27 -7.59
N LEU A 81 -3.89 -9.16 -8.34
CA LEU A 81 -3.67 -9.93 -9.57
C LEU A 81 -2.93 -11.22 -9.23
N ASP A 82 -3.69 -12.21 -8.75
CA ASP A 82 -3.13 -13.50 -8.39
C ASP A 82 -2.90 -14.34 -9.66
N LEU A 83 -1.65 -14.73 -9.89
CA LEU A 83 -1.23 -15.55 -11.02
C LEU A 83 -1.83 -16.96 -10.91
N THR A 84 -2.62 -17.35 -11.92
CA THR A 84 -3.16 -18.70 -12.06
C THR A 84 -2.17 -19.60 -12.83
N ASP A 85 -2.48 -20.89 -12.95
CA ASP A 85 -1.76 -21.85 -13.79
C ASP A 85 -0.31 -22.17 -13.36
N GLY A 86 -0.02 -22.03 -12.05
CA GLY A 86 1.30 -22.38 -11.50
C GLY A 86 2.40 -21.39 -11.86
N LYS A 87 2.06 -20.24 -12.44
CA LYS A 87 2.99 -19.13 -12.65
C LYS A 87 3.36 -18.52 -11.29
N THR A 88 4.63 -18.22 -11.10
CA THR A 88 5.17 -17.61 -9.87
C THR A 88 5.62 -16.16 -10.05
N CYS A 89 5.65 -15.69 -11.30
CA CYS A 89 6.07 -14.34 -11.66
C CYS A 89 5.40 -13.85 -12.94
N PHE A 90 5.38 -12.53 -13.10
CA PHE A 90 5.15 -11.86 -14.37
C PHE A 90 6.46 -11.89 -15.15
N VAL A 91 6.45 -12.53 -16.31
CA VAL A 91 7.65 -12.75 -17.13
C VAL A 91 7.76 -11.64 -18.17
N ALA A 92 8.98 -11.16 -18.45
CA ALA A 92 9.24 -10.22 -19.54
C ALA A 92 8.69 -10.75 -20.87
N GLY A 93 8.02 -9.88 -21.62
CA GLY A 93 7.29 -10.24 -22.84
C GLY A 93 6.03 -11.10 -22.62
N GLY A 94 5.67 -11.37 -21.36
CA GLY A 94 4.50 -12.15 -20.98
C GLY A 94 3.19 -11.37 -21.09
N MET A 95 2.10 -12.12 -21.25
CA MET A 95 0.74 -11.62 -21.22
C MET A 95 -0.10 -12.47 -20.27
N GLU A 96 -0.71 -11.81 -19.29
CA GLU A 96 -1.52 -12.43 -18.27
C GLU A 96 -2.94 -11.86 -18.26
N HIS A 97 -3.93 -12.72 -18.03
CA HIS A 97 -5.33 -12.34 -17.94
C HIS A 97 -5.86 -12.64 -16.53
N PHE A 98 -6.55 -11.67 -15.94
CA PHE A 98 -7.12 -11.79 -14.61
C PHE A 98 -8.59 -11.39 -14.63
N MET A 99 -9.36 -12.00 -13.73
CA MET A 99 -10.72 -11.58 -13.44
C MET A 99 -10.84 -11.32 -11.95
N CYS A 100 -11.14 -10.08 -11.57
CA CYS A 100 -11.28 -9.67 -10.17
C CYS A 100 -12.65 -9.03 -9.96
N TYR A 101 -13.23 -9.20 -8.78
CA TYR A 101 -14.45 -8.49 -8.41
C TYR A 101 -14.06 -7.23 -7.63
N GLY A 102 -14.65 -6.10 -8.01
CA GLY A 102 -14.41 -4.82 -7.35
C GLY A 102 -15.65 -3.96 -7.35
N LEU A 103 -15.61 -2.87 -6.58
CA LEU A 103 -16.66 -1.86 -6.57
C LEU A 103 -16.90 -1.31 -7.98
N ASP A 104 -18.17 -1.11 -8.36
CA ASP A 104 -18.51 -0.41 -9.58
C ASP A 104 -18.18 1.09 -9.43
N VAL A 105 -17.16 1.54 -10.16
CA VAL A 105 -16.76 2.95 -10.18
C VAL A 105 -17.43 3.74 -11.31
N GLY A 106 -18.32 3.10 -12.09
CA GLY A 106 -18.89 3.66 -13.29
C GLY A 106 -17.84 3.89 -14.38
N GLU A 107 -17.61 5.15 -14.76
CA GLU A 107 -16.60 5.50 -15.77
C GLU A 107 -15.19 5.43 -15.19
N ILE A 108 -14.31 4.62 -15.79
CA ILE A 108 -12.91 4.51 -15.38
C ILE A 108 -12.14 5.78 -15.78
N LYS A 109 -11.69 6.54 -14.80
CA LYS A 109 -10.86 7.74 -14.99
C LYS A 109 -9.36 7.44 -14.92
N ARG A 110 -8.96 6.54 -14.04
CA ARG A 110 -7.55 6.19 -13.82
C ARG A 110 -7.40 4.77 -13.29
N VAL A 111 -6.24 4.17 -13.54
CA VAL A 111 -5.83 2.87 -13.03
C VAL A 111 -4.44 3.03 -12.43
N GLU A 112 -4.22 2.50 -11.23
CA GLU A 112 -2.94 2.44 -10.50
C GLU A 112 -2.53 1.01 -10.20
#